data_AF-A0A553C835-F1
#
_entry.id   AF-A0A553C835-F1
#
_cell.length_a   1.000
_cell.length_b   1.000
_cell.length_c   1.000
_cell.angle_alpha   90.00
_cell.angle_beta   90.00
_cell.angle_gamma   90.00
#
_symmetry.space_group_name_H-M   'P 1'
#
loop_
_entity.id
_entity.type
_entity.pdbx_description
1 polymer ?
#
loop_
_entity_poly.entity_id
_entity_poly.type
_entity_poly.pdbx_seq_one_letter_code
_entity_poly.pdbx_strand_id
1 'polypeptide(L)'
;MNRTIFFAILFLFISCRKDETKILSFKDCKVEYPSYECGEKKLYEGHSVSNEWELESAKRQLALCLCEKYLEKPDSEIKAEILEIYNAKEKYFGNDNPKNMEFDTILKKRAEIFDPTIYVD
;
A
#
# COMPACT_ATOMS: atom_id res chain seq x y z
N MET A 1 30.72 -34.30 -31.27
CA MET A 1 31.00 -34.74 -29.89
C MET A 1 31.62 -33.57 -29.12
N ASN A 2 30.84 -33.03 -28.18
CA ASN A 2 31.25 -32.34 -26.96
C ASN A 2 32.38 -31.29 -27.02
N ARG A 3 31.99 -30.02 -26.90
CA ARG A 3 32.45 -29.16 -25.79
C ARG A 3 31.37 -28.12 -25.47
N THR A 4 30.23 -28.70 -25.18
CA THR A 4 29.13 -28.22 -24.38
C THR A 4 29.61 -27.24 -23.30
N ILE A 5 29.12 -26.01 -23.38
CA ILE A 5 28.51 -25.29 -22.26
C ILE A 5 29.34 -25.37 -20.97
N PHE A 6 30.42 -24.59 -20.89
CA PHE A 6 31.12 -24.37 -19.64
C PHE A 6 31.17 -22.87 -19.40
N PHE A 7 30.60 -22.44 -18.27
CA PHE A 7 30.54 -21.07 -17.73
C PHE A 7 29.38 -20.15 -18.15
N ALA A 8 28.16 -20.68 -18.31
CA ALA A 8 26.94 -19.85 -18.31
C ALA A 8 25.92 -20.25 -17.24
N ILE A 9 26.38 -20.81 -16.11
CA ILE A 9 25.53 -21.15 -14.96
C ILE A 9 26.24 -20.66 -13.69
N LEU A 10 26.34 -19.36 -13.53
CA LEU A 10 26.80 -18.76 -12.27
C LEU A 10 26.11 -17.41 -11.99
N PHE A 11 24.80 -17.32 -12.22
CA PHE A 11 24.00 -16.13 -11.86
C PHE A 11 22.56 -16.47 -11.44
N LEU A 12 22.32 -17.62 -10.80
CA LEU A 12 20.99 -17.97 -10.25
C LEU A 12 20.95 -18.03 -8.72
N PHE A 13 21.88 -17.35 -8.05
CA PHE A 13 21.73 -17.03 -6.63
C PHE A 13 21.56 -15.52 -6.48
N ILE A 14 20.46 -14.99 -7.02
CA ILE A 14 19.89 -13.75 -6.48
C ILE A 14 19.32 -14.16 -5.12
N SER A 15 20.18 -14.24 -4.11
CA SER A 15 19.74 -14.34 -2.73
C SER A 15 18.94 -13.07 -2.46
N CYS A 16 17.62 -13.19 -2.30
CA CYS A 16 16.82 -12.07 -1.83
C CYS A 16 17.48 -11.52 -0.55
N ARG A 17 17.74 -10.21 -0.54
CA ARG A 17 18.23 -9.48 0.64
C ARG A 17 17.12 -9.42 1.70
N LYS A 18 17.44 -8.87 2.88
CA LYS A 18 16.49 -8.76 3.99
C LYS A 18 15.35 -7.80 3.64
N ASP A 19 14.15 -8.15 4.09
CA ASP A 19 12.99 -7.27 4.08
C ASP A 19 13.27 -5.96 4.84
N GLU A 20 12.64 -4.88 4.39
CA GLU A 20 12.81 -3.56 4.97
C GLU A 20 11.46 -2.98 5.44
N THR A 21 11.51 -2.16 6.48
CA THR A 21 10.37 -1.33 6.89
C THR A 21 10.48 0.02 6.18
N LYS A 22 9.44 0.40 5.44
CA LYS A 22 9.30 1.73 4.83
C LYS A 22 8.37 2.60 5.67
N ILE A 23 8.54 3.91 5.51
CA ILE A 23 7.72 4.92 6.17
C ILE A 23 7.00 5.72 5.10
N LEU A 24 5.69 5.86 5.26
CA LEU A 24 4.86 6.82 4.55
C LEU A 24 4.42 7.88 5.56
N SER A 25 4.64 9.17 5.26
CA SER A 25 4.30 10.24 6.21
C SER A 25 3.81 11.49 5.50
N PHE A 26 2.83 12.16 6.10
CA PHE A 26 2.34 13.47 5.71
C PHE A 26 1.94 14.25 6.96
N LYS A 27 2.54 15.43 7.17
CA LYS A 27 2.40 16.21 8.41
C LYS A 27 2.62 15.35 9.65
N ASP A 28 1.65 15.34 10.58
CA ASP A 28 1.72 14.62 11.85
C ASP A 28 1.31 13.14 11.74
N CYS A 29 0.98 12.66 10.52
CA CYS A 29 0.62 11.26 10.28
C CYS A 29 1.81 10.49 9.69
N LYS A 30 2.11 9.34 10.30
CA LYS A 30 3.19 8.44 9.90
C LYS A 30 2.71 6.99 9.97
N VAL A 31 2.94 6.24 8.90
CA VAL A 31 2.61 4.83 8.75
C VAL A 31 3.87 4.05 8.40
N GLU A 32 4.13 2.97 9.11
CA GLU A 32 5.20 2.02 8.83
C GLU A 32 4.61 0.79 8.13
N TYR A 33 5.24 0.34 7.04
CA TYR A 33 4.77 -0.79 6.25
C TYR A 33 5.95 -1.62 5.71
N PRO A 34 5.78 -2.93 5.51
CA PRO A 34 6.85 -3.78 5.01
C PRO A 34 7.08 -3.59 3.51
N SER A 35 8.33 -3.79 3.09
CA SER A 35 8.76 -3.85 1.70
C SER A 35 9.62 -5.09 1.52
N TYR A 36 9.09 -6.06 0.79
CA TYR A 36 9.69 -7.36 0.52
C TYR A 36 10.62 -7.26 -0.69
N GLU A 37 11.88 -7.71 -0.57
CA GLU A 37 12.86 -7.59 -1.66
C GLU A 37 12.46 -8.40 -2.89
N CYS A 38 11.86 -9.59 -2.69
CA CYS A 38 11.35 -10.41 -3.77
C CYS A 38 10.01 -9.87 -4.35
N GLY A 39 9.56 -8.69 -3.92
CA GLY A 39 8.33 -8.04 -4.38
C GLY A 39 7.06 -8.48 -3.65
N GLU A 40 7.11 -9.61 -2.95
CA GLU A 40 5.98 -10.18 -2.22
C GLU A 40 6.43 -11.03 -1.03
N LYS A 41 5.53 -11.18 -0.06
CA LYS A 41 5.62 -12.14 1.03
C LYS A 41 4.68 -13.29 0.76
N LYS A 42 5.24 -14.49 0.61
CA LYS A 42 4.44 -15.72 0.55
C LYS A 42 3.84 -16.02 1.93
N LEU A 43 2.54 -16.29 1.95
CA LEU A 43 1.82 -16.67 3.16
C LEU A 43 1.63 -18.20 3.21
N TYR A 44 1.05 -18.77 2.16
CA TYR A 44 0.85 -20.21 1.96
C TYR A 44 0.75 -20.53 0.46
N GLU A 45 0.52 -21.80 0.11
CA GLU A 45 0.60 -22.30 -1.28
C GLU A 45 -0.35 -21.56 -2.22
N GLY A 46 0.22 -20.72 -3.11
CA GLY A 46 -0.55 -19.93 -4.08
C GLY A 46 -0.94 -18.52 -3.59
N HIS A 47 -0.63 -18.16 -2.34
CA HIS A 47 -1.09 -16.93 -1.71
C HIS A 47 0.08 -16.07 -1.23
N SER A 48 0.12 -14.83 -1.69
CA SER A 48 1.14 -13.85 -1.36
C SER A 48 0.55 -12.45 -1.19
N VAL A 49 1.27 -11.61 -0.45
CA VAL A 49 0.99 -10.18 -0.33
C VAL A 49 2.13 -9.43 -1.00
N SER A 50 1.82 -8.65 -2.04
CA SER A 50 2.82 -7.89 -2.78
C SER A 50 3.15 -6.57 -2.09
N ASN A 51 4.30 -5.98 -2.41
CA ASN A 51 4.68 -4.64 -1.96
C ASN A 51 3.68 -3.56 -2.40
N GLU A 52 3.03 -3.77 -3.55
CA GLU A 52 2.02 -2.85 -4.07
C GLU A 52 0.78 -2.89 -3.16
N TRP A 53 0.38 -4.08 -2.68
CA TRP A 53 -0.72 -4.24 -1.74
C TRP A 53 -0.41 -3.61 -0.37
N GLU A 54 0.80 -3.83 0.14
CA GLU A 54 1.29 -3.19 1.38
C GLU A 54 1.30 -1.67 1.26
N LEU A 55 1.72 -1.12 0.11
CA LEU A 55 1.72 0.31 -0.14
C LEU A 55 0.30 0.89 -0.20
N GLU A 56 -0.64 0.21 -0.86
CA GLU A 56 -2.05 0.64 -0.88
C GLU A 56 -2.66 0.60 0.53
N SER A 57 -2.40 -0.46 1.30
CA SER A 57 -2.81 -0.55 2.70
C SER A 57 -2.23 0.60 3.53
N ALA A 58 -0.95 0.92 3.37
CA ALA A 58 -0.29 2.01 4.07
C ALA A 58 -0.89 3.38 3.73
N LYS A 59 -1.26 3.62 2.46
CA LYS A 59 -1.96 4.86 2.04
C LYS A 59 -3.33 4.98 2.70
N ARG A 60 -4.07 3.88 2.80
CA ARG A 60 -5.37 3.86 3.50
C ARG A 60 -5.23 4.14 4.99
N GLN A 61 -4.25 3.54 5.66
CA GLN A 61 -3.91 3.88 7.05
C GLN A 61 -3.54 5.36 7.22
N LEU A 62 -2.76 5.91 6.27
CA LEU A 62 -2.41 7.33 6.29
C LEU A 62 -3.67 8.20 6.16
N ALA A 63 -4.56 7.87 5.23
CA ALA A 63 -5.82 8.60 5.05
C ALA A 63 -6.71 8.59 6.29
N LEU A 64 -6.78 7.48 7.03
CA LEU A 64 -7.51 7.41 8.30
C LEU A 64 -6.96 8.40 9.33
N CYS A 65 -5.64 8.41 9.53
CA CYS A 65 -4.99 9.37 10.42
C CYS A 65 -5.24 10.83 9.97
N LEU A 66 -5.12 11.09 8.67
CA LEU A 66 -5.37 12.42 8.10
C LEU A 66 -6.82 12.88 8.32
N CYS A 67 -7.80 11.98 8.19
CA CYS A 67 -9.19 12.27 8.49
C CYS A 67 -9.38 12.67 9.96
N GLU A 68 -8.73 11.97 10.90
CA GLU A 68 -8.77 12.32 12.32
C GLU A 68 -8.16 13.71 12.57
N LYS A 69 -6.99 13.99 11.99
CA LYS A 69 -6.34 15.31 12.09
C LYS A 69 -7.20 16.42 11.50
N TYR A 70 -7.87 16.16 10.37
CA TYR A 70 -8.79 17.12 9.77
C TYR A 70 -10.00 17.42 10.67
N LEU A 71 -10.54 16.39 11.34
CA LEU A 71 -11.66 16.55 12.28
C LEU A 71 -11.27 17.34 13.53
N GLU A 72 -10.03 17.20 14.00
CA GLU A 72 -9.47 18.01 15.09
C GLU A 72 -9.28 19.46 14.66
N LYS A 73 -8.66 19.68 13.49
CA LYS A 73 -8.37 20.99 12.94
C LYS A 73 -8.42 20.96 11.41
N PRO A 74 -9.47 21.53 10.78
CA PRO A 74 -9.60 21.57 9.34
C PRO A 74 -8.40 22.25 8.68
N ASP A 75 -7.82 21.57 7.70
CA ASP A 75 -6.62 22.01 6.98
C ASP A 75 -6.75 21.65 5.49
N SER A 76 -6.50 22.63 4.61
CA SER A 76 -6.71 22.47 3.17
C SER A 76 -5.75 21.48 2.52
N GLU A 77 -4.52 21.38 3.03
CA GLU A 77 -3.53 20.43 2.51
C GLU A 77 -3.87 19.01 2.95
N ILE A 78 -4.33 18.82 4.19
CA ILE A 78 -4.84 17.53 4.67
C ILE A 78 -6.05 17.10 3.84
N LYS A 79 -6.99 18.01 3.57
CA LYS A 79 -8.14 17.72 2.69
C LYS A 79 -7.71 17.32 1.28
N ALA A 80 -6.73 18.01 0.70
CA ALA A 80 -6.20 17.68 -0.62
C ALA A 80 -5.58 16.28 -0.65
N GLU A 81 -4.75 15.94 0.34
CA GLU A 81 -4.11 14.63 0.46
C GLU A 81 -5.14 13.50 0.63
N ILE A 82 -6.17 13.68 1.48
CA ILE A 82 -7.26 12.70 1.63
C ILE A 82 -7.98 12.48 0.29
N LEU A 83 -8.25 13.55 -0.45
CA LEU A 83 -8.90 13.47 -1.76
C LEU A 83 -7.99 12.82 -2.81
N GLU A 84 -6.68 13.05 -2.75
CA GLU A 84 -5.72 12.37 -3.62
C GLU A 84 -5.73 10.86 -3.38
N ILE A 85 -5.65 10.43 -2.13
CA ILE A 85 -5.71 9.02 -1.76
C ILE A 85 -7.06 8.41 -2.16
N TYR A 86 -8.18 9.10 -1.90
CA TYR A 86 -9.52 8.65 -2.27
C TYR A 86 -9.70 8.42 -3.78
N ASN A 87 -9.13 9.30 -4.60
CA ASN A 87 -9.27 9.26 -6.05
C ASN A 87 -8.22 8.37 -6.74
N ALA A 88 -7.23 7.88 -5.99
CA ALA A 88 -6.22 6.98 -6.49
C ALA A 88 -6.87 5.70 -7.05
N LYS A 89 -6.30 5.18 -8.14
CA LYS A 89 -6.66 3.84 -8.62
C LYS A 89 -5.87 2.84 -7.80
N GLU A 90 -6.58 2.10 -6.96
CA GLU A 90 -6.04 0.96 -6.23
C GLU A 90 -6.32 -0.32 -7.02
N LYS A 91 -5.37 -1.25 -7.00
CA LYS A 91 -5.45 -2.53 -7.69
C LYS A 91 -5.98 -3.63 -6.78
N TYR A 92 -5.67 -3.58 -5.48
CA TYR A 92 -5.99 -4.66 -4.54
C TYR A 92 -7.13 -4.31 -3.60
N PHE A 93 -7.48 -3.03 -3.50
CA PHE A 93 -8.68 -2.63 -2.81
C PHE A 93 -9.77 -2.23 -3.82
N GLY A 94 -10.96 -2.81 -3.65
CA GLY A 94 -12.13 -2.38 -4.40
C GLY A 94 -12.48 -0.94 -4.06
N ASN A 95 -12.41 -0.04 -5.04
CA ASN A 95 -12.99 1.29 -4.92
C ASN A 95 -14.40 1.26 -5.52
N ASP A 96 -15.32 0.62 -4.80
CA ASP A 96 -16.74 0.61 -5.17
C ASP A 96 -17.42 1.97 -4.88
N ASN A 97 -16.68 2.89 -4.26
CA ASN A 97 -17.19 4.20 -3.92
C ASN A 97 -17.20 5.14 -5.15
N PRO A 98 -18.28 5.93 -5.34
CA PRO A 98 -18.34 6.89 -6.44
C PRO A 98 -17.27 7.97 -6.34
N LYS A 99 -16.43 8.13 -7.37
CA LYS A 99 -15.34 9.14 -7.39
C LYS A 99 -15.75 10.59 -7.12
N ASN A 100 -17.02 10.93 -7.29
CA ASN A 100 -17.55 12.29 -7.09
C ASN A 100 -18.28 12.43 -5.74
N MET A 101 -17.89 11.66 -4.72
CA MET A 101 -18.47 11.76 -3.39
C MET A 101 -18.07 13.08 -2.71
N GLU A 102 -19.05 13.75 -2.10
CA GLU A 102 -18.79 14.94 -1.27
C GLU A 102 -17.81 14.63 -0.14
N PHE A 103 -16.87 15.54 0.10
CA PHE A 103 -15.78 15.33 1.07
C PHE A 103 -16.29 15.02 2.49
N ASP A 104 -17.36 15.67 2.93
CA ASP A 104 -17.96 15.41 4.25
C ASP A 104 -18.52 13.97 4.36
N THR A 105 -18.99 13.41 3.24
CA THR A 105 -19.42 12.01 3.19
C THR A 105 -18.23 11.07 3.27
N ILE A 106 -17.12 11.40 2.59
CA ILE A 106 -15.86 10.66 2.70
C ILE A 106 -15.39 10.62 4.16
N LEU A 107 -15.37 11.78 4.85
CA LEU A 107 -14.99 11.85 6.26
C LEU A 107 -15.93 11.04 7.17
N LYS A 108 -17.24 11.09 6.92
CA LYS A 108 -18.24 10.35 7.72
C LYS A 108 -18.07 8.84 7.56
N LYS A 109 -17.72 8.37 6.37
CA LYS A 109 -17.52 6.96 6.02
C LYS A 109 -16.05 6.52 6.02
N ARG A 110 -15.13 7.33 6.54
CA ARG A 110 -13.68 7.13 6.44
C ARG A 110 -13.20 5.71 6.80
N ALA A 111 -13.78 5.10 7.83
CA ALA A 111 -13.41 3.76 8.29
C ALA A 111 -13.76 2.65 7.29
N GLU A 112 -14.85 2.82 6.54
CA GLU A 112 -15.28 1.90 5.48
C GLU A 112 -14.49 2.15 4.19
N ILE A 113 -14.32 3.42 3.82
CA ILE A 113 -13.65 3.83 2.57
C ILE A 113 -12.16 3.49 2.60
N PHE A 114 -11.50 3.79 3.72
CA PHE A 114 -10.06 3.62 3.90
C PHE A 114 -9.74 2.41 4.80
N ASP A 115 -10.58 1.37 4.82
CA ASP A 115 -10.24 0.11 5.50
C ASP A 115 -8.93 -0.44 4.89
N PRO A 116 -7.83 -0.51 5.66
CA PRO A 116 -6.54 -0.94 5.17
C PRO A 116 -6.37 -2.46 5.21
N THR A 117 -7.39 -3.21 5.64
CA THR A 117 -7.31 -4.65 5.85
C THR A 117 -7.06 -5.39 4.53
N ILE A 118 -5.96 -6.12 4.49
CA ILE A 118 -5.59 -6.99 3.36
C ILE A 118 -6.33 -8.32 3.51
N TYR A 119 -7.25 -8.61 2.59
CA TYR A 119 -7.96 -9.89 2.53
C TYR A 119 -7.28 -10.81 1.53
N VAL A 120 -6.65 -11.88 2.03
CA VAL A 120 -6.07 -12.94 1.21
C VAL A 120 -7.07 -14.08 1.18
N ASP A 121 -7.54 -14.45 -0.02
CA ASP A 121 -8.43 -15.59 -0.27
C ASP A 121 -7.80 -16.92 0.15
#